data_AF-A0A7L5YYF2-F1
#
_entry.id   AF-A0A7L5YYF2-F1
#
_cell.length_a   1.000
_cell.length_b   1.000
_cell.length_c   1.000
_cell.angle_alpha   90.00
_cell.angle_beta   90.00
_cell.angle_gamma   90.00
#
_symmetry.space_group_name_H-M   'P 1'
#
loop_
_entity.id
_entity.type
_entity.pdbx_description
1 polymer ?
#
loop_
_entity_poly.entity_id
_entity_poly.type
_entity_poly.pdbx_seq_one_letter_code
_entity_poly.pdbx_strand_id
1 'polypeptide(L)'
;MTRVSWLAAASAASVLTLTGCSGLSPNSAATIGDTRITMSELDQFATGFCVFQKANGQPPSNAEIRTQALTIMVLSRLAAQEGTAPVDESVINQAVTSVEPALSELSEEDKEAFLDEVRASVAADQKASGQAVADNGGQVPDDLQLAQAEVFAQWAEDAG
;
A
#
# COMPACT_ATOMS: atom_id res chain seq x y z
N MET A 1 -35.23 65.04 16.30
CA MET A 1 -35.27 63.67 16.88
C MET A 1 -35.68 62.71 15.77
N THR A 2 -34.72 62.10 15.09
CA THR A 2 -34.96 61.17 13.97
C THR A 2 -34.08 59.96 14.19
N ARG A 3 -34.72 58.83 14.50
CA ARG A 3 -34.10 57.51 14.65
C ARG A 3 -33.91 56.94 13.25
N VAL A 4 -32.69 56.56 12.90
CA VAL A 4 -32.42 55.81 11.66
C VAL A 4 -31.73 54.51 12.05
N SER A 5 -32.50 53.42 11.95
CA SER A 5 -32.04 52.04 12.02
C SER A 5 -30.98 51.77 10.96
N TRP A 6 -29.79 51.33 11.37
CA TRP A 6 -28.80 50.71 10.49
C TRP A 6 -28.49 49.31 11.03
N LEU A 7 -29.35 48.37 10.64
CA LEU A 7 -29.14 46.92 10.74
C LEU A 7 -29.29 46.40 9.32
N ALA A 8 -28.17 46.24 8.59
CA ALA A 8 -28.02 45.32 7.46
C ALA A 8 -26.71 45.64 6.72
N ALA A 9 -25.70 44.79 6.90
CA ALA A 9 -24.75 44.37 5.85
C ALA A 9 -23.57 43.63 6.50
N ALA A 10 -23.79 42.36 6.87
CA ALA A 10 -22.72 41.42 7.19
C ALA A 10 -23.11 40.05 6.66
N SER A 11 -23.16 39.92 5.34
CA SER A 11 -23.41 38.65 4.64
C SER A 11 -22.53 38.58 3.40
N ALA A 12 -21.21 38.53 3.62
CA ALA A 12 -20.21 38.24 2.60
C ALA A 12 -19.06 37.41 3.22
N ALA A 13 -19.40 36.28 3.81
CA ALA A 13 -18.50 35.17 4.15
C ALA A 13 -19.39 33.93 3.95
N SER A 14 -19.13 32.98 3.07
CA SER A 14 -17.89 32.22 2.89
C SER A 14 -17.95 31.47 1.55
N VAL A 15 -17.32 32.00 0.49
CA VAL A 15 -17.11 31.27 -0.78
C VAL A 15 -15.60 31.10 -0.98
N LEU A 16 -14.94 30.53 0.02
CA LEU A 16 -13.53 30.15 -0.05
C LEU A 16 -13.45 28.63 0.07
N THR A 17 -13.08 28.03 -1.06
CA THR A 17 -12.28 26.80 -1.17
C THR A 17 -12.88 25.49 -0.65
N LEU A 18 -13.98 25.03 -1.26
CA LEU A 18 -14.34 23.59 -1.28
C LEU A 18 -13.62 22.81 -2.40
N THR A 19 -12.45 23.28 -2.86
CA THR A 19 -11.58 22.56 -3.80
C THR A 19 -10.63 21.56 -3.10
N GLY A 20 -10.91 21.22 -1.84
CA GLY A 20 -10.04 20.39 -1.00
C GLY A 20 -10.24 18.87 -1.08
N CYS A 21 -11.22 18.36 -1.82
CA CYS A 21 -11.45 16.91 -1.99
C CYS A 21 -11.61 16.48 -3.45
N SER A 22 -11.16 17.28 -4.42
CA SER A 22 -11.29 16.98 -5.87
C SER A 22 -10.26 15.97 -6.41
N GLY A 23 -9.47 15.33 -5.55
CA GLY A 23 -8.44 14.35 -5.95
C GLY A 23 -8.92 12.89 -6.00
N LEU A 24 -10.05 12.56 -5.36
CA LEU A 24 -10.58 11.20 -5.34
C LEU A 24 -11.53 11.00 -6.53
N SER A 25 -10.98 10.53 -7.65
CA SER A 25 -11.81 10.11 -8.78
C SER A 25 -12.67 8.90 -8.37
N PRO A 26 -13.92 8.80 -8.86
CA PRO A 26 -14.65 7.53 -8.80
C PRO A 26 -13.74 6.41 -9.31
N ASN A 27 -13.68 5.28 -8.60
CA ASN A 27 -12.82 4.12 -8.90
C ASN A 27 -11.35 4.19 -8.43
N SER A 28 -10.96 5.16 -7.60
CA SER A 28 -9.65 5.16 -6.91
C SER A 28 -9.76 4.51 -5.53
N ALA A 29 -8.85 3.58 -5.23
CA ALA A 29 -8.66 3.00 -3.91
C ALA A 29 -7.70 3.85 -3.05
N ALA A 30 -6.62 4.34 -3.64
CA ALA A 30 -5.67 5.26 -3.01
C ALA A 30 -4.92 6.12 -4.05
N THR A 31 -4.32 7.22 -3.60
CA THR A 31 -3.43 8.09 -4.40
C THR A 31 -2.21 8.46 -3.57
N ILE A 32 -1.02 8.32 -4.14
CA ILE A 32 0.29 8.45 -3.48
C ILE A 32 1.19 9.30 -4.38
N GLY A 33 1.30 10.59 -4.06
CA GLY A 33 1.89 11.57 -4.98
C GLY A 33 1.12 11.57 -6.31
N ASP A 34 1.82 11.26 -7.40
CA ASP A 34 1.24 11.16 -8.75
C ASP A 34 0.76 9.75 -9.12
N THR A 35 0.99 8.76 -8.25
CA THR A 35 0.59 7.36 -8.49
C THR A 35 -0.83 7.13 -7.98
N ARG A 36 -1.67 6.50 -8.79
CA ARG A 36 -3.02 6.08 -8.40
C ARG A 36 -3.08 4.56 -8.28
N ILE A 37 -3.71 4.08 -7.21
CA ILE A 37 -4.19 2.70 -7.08
C ILE A 37 -5.70 2.72 -7.34
N THR A 38 -6.14 1.97 -8.33
CA THR A 38 -7.55 1.83 -8.68
C THR A 38 -8.21 0.72 -7.87
N MET A 39 -9.55 0.76 -7.76
CA MET A 39 -10.30 -0.34 -7.12
C MET A 39 -10.12 -1.66 -7.86
N SER A 40 -9.92 -1.63 -9.19
CA SER A 40 -9.70 -2.83 -10.00
C SER A 40 -8.36 -3.50 -9.70
N GLU A 41 -7.28 -2.71 -9.62
CA GLU A 41 -5.95 -3.23 -9.26
C GLU A 41 -5.96 -3.82 -7.84
N LEU A 42 -6.64 -3.13 -6.91
CA LEU A 42 -6.84 -3.64 -5.56
C LEU A 42 -7.59 -4.98 -5.55
N ASP A 43 -8.68 -5.11 -6.31
CA ASP A 43 -9.48 -6.33 -6.37
C ASP A 43 -8.73 -7.50 -7.00
N GLN A 44 -7.93 -7.25 -8.04
CA GLN A 44 -7.04 -8.25 -8.65
C GLN A 44 -5.98 -8.73 -7.67
N PHE A 45 -5.28 -7.80 -7.02
CA PHE A 45 -4.27 -8.14 -6.02
C PHE A 45 -4.87 -8.87 -4.80
N ALA A 46 -6.02 -8.40 -4.31
CA ALA A 46 -6.74 -9.03 -3.20
C ALA A 46 -7.19 -10.46 -3.52
N THR A 47 -7.56 -10.74 -4.77
CA THR A 47 -7.90 -12.10 -5.24
C THR A 47 -6.70 -13.03 -5.10
N GLY A 48 -5.54 -12.63 -5.63
CA GLY A 48 -4.33 -13.44 -5.50
C GLY A 48 -3.83 -13.57 -4.06
N PHE A 49 -3.93 -12.49 -3.29
CA PHE A 49 -3.57 -12.47 -1.87
C PHE A 49 -4.45 -13.40 -1.05
N CYS A 50 -5.76 -13.44 -1.32
CA CYS A 50 -6.69 -14.37 -0.67
C CYS A 50 -6.33 -15.83 -0.92
N VAL A 51 -6.02 -16.18 -2.18
CA VAL A 51 -5.59 -17.54 -2.55
C VAL A 51 -4.29 -17.91 -1.86
N PHE A 52 -3.32 -17.00 -1.84
CA PHE A 52 -2.06 -17.18 -1.11
C PHE A 52 -2.29 -17.41 0.40
N GLN A 53 -3.11 -16.58 1.06
CA GLN A 53 -3.41 -16.71 2.49
C GLN A 53 -4.12 -18.04 2.80
N LYS A 54 -5.07 -18.45 1.96
CA LYS A 54 -5.77 -19.74 2.08
C LYS A 54 -4.82 -20.93 1.95
N ALA A 55 -3.79 -20.83 1.12
CA ALA A 55 -2.76 -21.88 1.00
C ALA A 55 -1.86 -21.98 2.25
N ASN A 56 -1.75 -20.90 3.03
CA ASN A 56 -0.90 -20.80 4.22
C ASN A 56 -1.67 -20.92 5.55
N GLY A 57 -3.00 -21.03 5.52
CA GLY A 57 -3.81 -21.17 6.74
C GLY A 57 -5.25 -20.73 6.56
N GLN A 58 -5.88 -20.29 7.66
CA GLN A 58 -7.23 -19.77 7.65
C GLN A 58 -7.22 -18.36 7.01
N PRO A 59 -7.89 -18.14 5.88
CA PRO A 59 -7.92 -16.81 5.28
C PRO A 59 -8.74 -15.86 6.18
N PRO A 60 -8.25 -14.63 6.41
CA PRO A 60 -9.01 -13.61 7.13
C PRO A 60 -10.25 -13.20 6.32
N SER A 61 -11.12 -12.38 6.89
CA SER A 61 -12.31 -11.90 6.20
C SER A 61 -11.96 -11.13 4.93
N ASN A 62 -12.90 -11.09 3.97
CA ASN A 62 -12.70 -10.32 2.72
C ASN A 62 -12.38 -8.84 2.96
N ALA A 63 -12.91 -8.25 4.04
CA ALA A 63 -12.61 -6.87 4.40
C ALA A 63 -11.16 -6.71 4.89
N GLU A 64 -10.67 -7.66 5.69
CA GLU A 64 -9.28 -7.69 6.14
C GLU A 64 -8.32 -7.95 4.98
N ILE A 65 -8.61 -8.91 4.10
CA ILE A 65 -7.84 -9.17 2.88
C ILE A 65 -7.70 -7.89 2.04
N ARG A 66 -8.80 -7.18 1.77
CA ARG A 66 -8.76 -5.94 0.99
C ARG A 66 -7.97 -4.84 1.69
N THR A 67 -8.08 -4.74 3.02
CA THR A 67 -7.35 -3.74 3.80
C THR A 67 -5.85 -4.02 3.79
N GLN A 68 -5.46 -5.27 3.99
CA GLN A 68 -4.06 -5.71 3.95
C GLN A 68 -3.47 -5.55 2.54
N ALA A 69 -4.22 -5.97 1.51
CA ALA A 69 -3.84 -5.79 0.11
C ALA A 69 -3.57 -4.32 -0.23
N LEU A 70 -4.50 -3.42 0.13
CA LEU A 70 -4.33 -1.98 -0.10
C LEU A 70 -3.12 -1.43 0.66
N THR A 71 -2.90 -1.88 1.90
CA THR A 71 -1.76 -1.45 2.73
C THR A 71 -0.43 -1.85 2.08
N ILE A 72 -0.31 -3.10 1.61
CA ILE A 72 0.88 -3.60 0.92
C ILE A 72 1.15 -2.77 -0.34
N MET A 73 0.13 -2.56 -1.19
CA MET A 73 0.26 -1.78 -2.41
C MET A 73 0.70 -0.34 -2.09
N VAL A 74 0.08 0.31 -1.10
CA VAL A 74 0.44 1.68 -0.70
C VAL A 74 1.89 1.77 -0.23
N LEU A 75 2.31 0.86 0.65
CA LEU A 75 3.68 0.83 1.16
C LEU A 75 4.70 0.55 0.05
N SER A 76 4.39 -0.38 -0.87
CA SER A 76 5.23 -0.67 -2.03
C SER A 76 5.42 0.58 -2.91
N ARG A 77 4.32 1.28 -3.25
CA ARG A 77 4.42 2.50 -4.08
C ARG A 77 5.18 3.62 -3.38
N LEU A 78 4.99 3.80 -2.06
CA LEU A 78 5.73 4.78 -1.26
C LEU A 78 7.22 4.44 -1.23
N ALA A 79 7.58 3.20 -0.90
CA ALA A 79 8.96 2.74 -0.85
C ALA A 79 9.64 2.80 -2.23
N ALA A 80 8.91 2.58 -3.33
CA ALA A 80 9.42 2.74 -4.68
C ALA A 80 9.70 4.21 -5.08
N GLN A 81 8.98 5.18 -4.49
CA GLN A 81 9.21 6.61 -4.72
C GLN A 81 10.43 7.13 -3.95
N GLU A 82 10.61 6.66 -2.72
CA GLU A 82 11.64 7.18 -1.80
C GLU A 82 12.96 6.39 -1.87
N GLY A 83 12.92 5.09 -2.16
CA GLY A 83 14.09 4.24 -2.10
C GLY A 83 14.92 4.26 -3.38
N THR A 84 16.23 4.49 -3.24
CA THR A 84 17.17 4.56 -4.39
C THR A 84 18.16 3.41 -4.45
N ALA A 85 18.12 2.50 -3.48
CA ALA A 85 19.06 1.39 -3.41
C ALA A 85 18.91 0.41 -4.59
N PRO A 86 20.01 -0.26 -5.00
CA PRO A 86 19.97 -1.24 -6.06
C PRO A 86 19.08 -2.43 -5.67
N VAL A 87 18.39 -2.98 -6.67
CA VAL A 87 17.50 -4.13 -6.52
C VAL A 87 18.24 -5.39 -6.98
N ASP A 88 18.22 -6.43 -6.16
CA ASP A 88 18.68 -7.76 -6.52
C ASP A 88 17.53 -8.57 -7.14
N GLU A 89 17.63 -8.81 -8.44
CA GLU A 89 16.68 -9.61 -9.22
C GLU A 89 16.61 -11.08 -8.76
N SER A 90 17.67 -11.61 -8.16
CA SER A 90 17.65 -12.98 -7.65
C SER A 90 16.69 -13.13 -6.46
N VAL A 91 16.61 -12.13 -5.59
CA VAL A 91 15.69 -12.08 -4.45
C VAL A 91 14.24 -11.97 -4.93
N ILE A 92 13.99 -11.14 -5.95
CA ILE A 92 12.67 -11.03 -6.58
C ILE A 92 12.22 -12.37 -7.16
N ASN A 93 13.09 -13.02 -7.95
CA ASN A 93 12.78 -14.30 -8.56
C ASN A 93 12.54 -15.40 -7.51
N GLN A 94 13.27 -15.37 -6.39
CA GLN A 94 13.06 -16.29 -5.28
C GLN A 94 11.68 -16.08 -4.63
N ALA A 95 11.27 -14.84 -4.39
CA ALA A 95 9.95 -14.52 -3.84
C ALA A 95 8.81 -14.90 -4.78
N VAL A 96 8.96 -14.67 -6.09
CA VAL A 96 7.98 -15.13 -7.09
C VAL A 96 7.87 -16.66 -7.08
N THR A 97 9.01 -17.35 -7.09
CA THR A 97 9.05 -18.83 -7.11
C THR A 97 8.44 -19.44 -5.85
N SER A 98 8.56 -18.81 -4.69
CA SER A 98 7.99 -19.33 -3.44
C SER A 98 6.47 -19.18 -3.40
N VAL A 99 5.92 -18.15 -4.04
CA VAL A 99 4.49 -17.86 -4.01
C VAL A 99 3.73 -18.54 -5.16
N GLU A 100 4.36 -18.70 -6.33
CA GLU A 100 3.73 -19.24 -7.54
C GLU A 100 2.92 -20.54 -7.34
N PRO A 101 3.39 -21.56 -6.58
CA PRO A 101 2.65 -22.80 -6.40
C PRO A 101 1.28 -22.62 -5.73
N ALA A 102 1.15 -21.62 -4.85
CA ALA A 102 -0.10 -21.32 -4.16
C ALA A 102 -1.17 -20.76 -5.11
N LEU A 103 -0.77 -20.21 -6.26
CA LEU A 103 -1.64 -19.49 -7.18
C LEU A 103 -2.25 -20.39 -8.27
N SER A 104 -2.13 -21.72 -8.13
CA SER A 104 -2.62 -22.68 -9.14
C SER A 104 -4.14 -22.64 -9.35
N GLU A 105 -4.90 -22.05 -8.42
CA GLU A 105 -6.36 -21.86 -8.53
C GLU A 105 -6.75 -20.58 -9.31
N LEU A 106 -5.80 -19.69 -9.62
CA LEU A 106 -6.06 -18.42 -10.30
C LEU A 106 -6.11 -18.55 -11.82
N SER A 107 -6.77 -17.59 -12.46
CA SER A 107 -6.59 -17.36 -13.90
C SER A 107 -5.15 -16.88 -14.18
N GLU A 108 -4.65 -17.10 -15.39
CA GLU A 108 -3.30 -16.61 -15.75
C GLU A 108 -3.20 -15.08 -15.64
N GLU A 109 -4.29 -14.35 -15.94
CA GLU A 109 -4.35 -12.89 -15.80
C GLU A 109 -4.23 -12.46 -14.33
N ASP A 110 -5.02 -13.05 -13.42
CA ASP A 110 -4.97 -12.72 -11.99
C ASP A 110 -3.63 -13.13 -11.37
N LYS A 111 -3.09 -14.27 -11.81
CA LYS A 111 -1.77 -14.77 -11.39
C LYS A 111 -0.68 -13.81 -11.80
N GLU A 112 -0.65 -13.36 -13.06
CA GLU A 112 0.35 -12.41 -13.56
C GLU A 112 0.25 -11.07 -12.82
N ALA A 113 -0.96 -10.52 -12.68
CA ALA A 113 -1.20 -9.27 -11.95
C ALA A 113 -0.73 -9.35 -10.49
N PHE A 114 -1.02 -10.47 -9.81
CA PHE A 114 -0.56 -10.67 -8.44
C PHE A 114 0.97 -10.81 -8.35
N LEU A 115 1.58 -11.59 -9.25
CA LEU A 115 3.04 -11.76 -9.28
C LEU A 115 3.77 -10.45 -9.60
N ASP A 116 3.22 -9.61 -10.47
CA ASP A 116 3.75 -8.27 -10.74
C ASP A 116 3.76 -7.39 -9.49
N GLU A 117 2.69 -7.43 -8.69
CA GLU A 117 2.66 -6.68 -7.43
C GLU A 117 3.60 -7.29 -6.39
N VAL A 118 3.79 -8.63 -6.35
CA VAL A 118 4.83 -9.26 -5.52
C VAL A 118 6.22 -8.78 -5.92
N ARG A 119 6.54 -8.75 -7.22
CA ARG A 119 7.83 -8.23 -7.71
C ARG A 119 8.02 -6.77 -7.32
N ALA A 120 7.00 -5.94 -7.53
CA ALA A 120 7.02 -4.52 -7.17
C ALA A 120 7.20 -4.31 -5.67
N SER A 121 6.52 -5.10 -4.84
CA SER A 121 6.62 -5.06 -3.38
C SER A 121 8.02 -5.43 -2.90
N VAL A 122 8.58 -6.55 -3.38
CA VAL A 122 9.93 -7.00 -3.01
C VAL A 122 11.00 -6.01 -3.50
N ALA A 123 10.87 -5.46 -4.71
CA ALA A 123 11.78 -4.43 -5.22
C ALA A 123 11.72 -3.16 -4.36
N ALA A 124 10.53 -2.75 -3.96
CA ALA A 124 10.33 -1.57 -3.13
C ALA A 124 10.92 -1.77 -1.71
N ASP A 125 10.73 -2.95 -1.11
CA ASP A 125 11.32 -3.29 0.18
C ASP A 125 12.85 -3.30 0.15
N GLN A 126 13.45 -3.87 -0.90
CA GLN A 126 14.91 -3.81 -1.12
C GLN A 126 15.42 -2.38 -1.24
N LYS A 127 14.68 -1.53 -1.98
CA LYS A 127 14.99 -0.11 -2.14
C LYS A 127 14.95 0.65 -0.81
N ALA A 128 13.91 0.44 -0.01
CA ALA A 128 13.73 1.09 1.29
C ALA A 128 14.78 0.59 2.30
N SER A 129 14.96 -0.72 2.41
CA SER A 129 15.93 -1.33 3.33
C SER A 129 17.36 -0.95 2.98
N GLY A 130 17.74 -0.98 1.70
CA GLY A 130 19.06 -0.58 1.25
C GLY A 130 19.33 0.92 1.45
N GLN A 131 18.31 1.77 1.28
CA GLN A 131 18.40 3.20 1.56
C GLN A 131 18.64 3.43 3.06
N ALA A 132 17.87 2.76 3.92
CA ALA A 132 18.03 2.88 5.37
C ALA A 132 19.42 2.43 5.85
N VAL A 133 19.98 1.36 5.26
CA VAL A 133 21.35 0.91 5.53
C VAL A 133 22.37 1.94 5.03
N ALA A 134 22.17 2.52 3.84
CA ALA A 134 23.05 3.55 3.30
C ALA A 134 23.05 4.83 4.17
N ASP A 135 21.88 5.28 4.60
CA ASP A 135 21.69 6.46 5.45
C ASP A 135 22.30 6.27 6.85
N ASN A 136 22.42 5.02 7.31
CA ASN A 136 23.06 4.64 8.57
C ASN A 136 24.51 4.15 8.40
N GLY A 137 25.19 4.53 7.31
CA GLY A 137 26.62 4.26 7.13
C GLY A 137 26.97 2.78 7.00
N GLY A 138 26.05 1.97 6.50
CA GLY A 138 26.22 0.53 6.32
C GLY A 138 25.78 -0.32 7.52
N GLN A 139 25.24 0.28 8.58
CA GLN A 139 24.68 -0.45 9.71
C GLN A 139 23.17 -0.63 9.51
N VAL A 140 22.68 -1.85 9.76
CA VAL A 140 21.23 -2.11 9.82
C VAL A 140 20.71 -1.47 11.10
N PRO A 141 19.77 -0.51 11.03
CA PRO A 141 19.24 0.14 12.22
C PRO A 141 18.57 -0.88 13.15
N ASP A 142 18.84 -0.77 14.46
CA ASP A 142 18.30 -1.71 15.46
C ASP A 142 16.76 -1.71 15.49
N ASP A 143 16.15 -0.57 15.16
CA ASP A 143 14.70 -0.39 15.02
C ASP A 143 14.13 -1.06 13.77
N LEU A 144 14.89 -1.16 12.67
CA LEU A 144 14.48 -1.92 11.49
C LEU A 144 14.52 -3.43 11.72
N GLN A 145 15.51 -3.91 12.48
CA GLN A 145 15.56 -5.31 12.90
C GLN A 145 14.39 -5.67 13.81
N LEU A 146 14.04 -4.76 14.73
CA LEU A 146 12.88 -4.93 15.61
C LEU A 146 11.56 -4.82 14.84
N ALA A 147 11.41 -3.86 13.93
CA ALA A 147 10.17 -3.69 13.17
C ALA A 147 9.89 -4.87 12.23
N GLN A 148 10.90 -5.42 11.56
CA GLN A 148 10.71 -6.64 10.78
C GLN A 148 10.37 -7.85 11.67
N ALA A 149 11.06 -8.00 12.81
CA ALA A 149 10.78 -9.09 13.73
C ALA A 149 9.38 -8.99 14.38
N GLU A 150 8.93 -7.78 14.72
CA GLU A 150 7.59 -7.53 15.27
C GLU A 150 6.50 -7.71 14.22
N VAL A 151 6.71 -7.25 12.98
CA VAL A 151 5.76 -7.48 11.88
C VAL A 151 5.65 -8.97 11.56
N PHE A 152 6.76 -9.70 11.51
CA PHE A 152 6.73 -11.16 11.32
C PHE A 152 6.14 -11.91 12.52
N ALA A 153 6.41 -11.47 13.75
CA ALA A 153 5.84 -12.07 14.97
C ALA A 153 4.34 -11.85 15.03
N GLN A 154 3.86 -10.63 14.75
CA GLN A 154 2.44 -10.31 14.69
C GLN A 154 1.73 -11.13 13.62
N TRP A 155 2.36 -11.28 12.44
CA TRP A 155 1.81 -12.10 11.37
C TRP A 155 1.74 -13.60 11.73
N ALA A 156 2.71 -14.10 12.50
CA ALA A 156 2.72 -15.48 13.01
C ALA A 156 1.70 -15.72 14.13
N GLU A 157 1.42 -14.72 14.97
CA GLU A 157 0.41 -14.77 16.03
C GLU A 157 -1.02 -14.70 15.46
N ASP A 158 -1.24 -13.88 14.44
CA ASP A 158 -2.55 -13.72 13.79
C ASP A 158 -2.92 -14.91 12.88
N ALA A 159 -1.95 -15.79 12.56
CA ALA A 159 -2.14 -16.97 11.70
C ALA A 159 -2.43 -18.27 12.48
N GLY A 160 -2.41 -18.25 13.81
CA GLY A 160 -2.67 -19.40 14.69
C GLY A 160 -4.04 -19.36 15.37
#